data_AF-A0A1H2T383-F1
#
_entry.id   AF-A0A1H2T383-F1
#
_cell.length_a   1.000
_cell.length_b   1.000
_cell.length_c   1.000
_cell.angle_alpha   90.00
_cell.angle_beta   90.00
_cell.angle_gamma   90.00
#
_symmetry.space_group_name_H-M   'P 1'
#
loop_
_entity.id
_entity.type
_entity.pdbx_description
1 polymer ?
#
loop_
_entity_poly.entity_id
_entity_poly.type
_entity_poly.pdbx_seq_one_letter_code
_entity_poly.pdbx_strand_id
1 'polypeptide(L)'
;MSAPLPVAVIGGGREGLRQAALIEADPRLKVAAVISPSEEGRERAESLGLPTAAELEDVAEHVAAAVVALPAASRVRASETCAARGLPLLLAGGLGASLRDSRRIIAAFAQAGAPLLVGHARRHHPAAAAAHEAAKGGLLGRLIAADAVWHLRKPTRSQAYPLRVQSGEGPVLDRLIHDVDLLRWLLGDAAEVTAMASGGGVSAGPCAAATLIRFEKGALATAILSESGLSPWGWEAATGEDDGIARSGEDCLRLVGTEGAMSLPSLTYWRHGGVGEHDRSAALTRLSLPCPPSDPLAAQMAHFARVASGAAAPLVTGEDALRSLALALSIEEAARRGAAMIPDPERPDIWEPTAAAIFRDLAGQRQPV
;
A
#
# COMPACT_ATOMS: atom_id res chain seq x y z
N MET A 1 -16.30 29.75 -0.57
CA MET A 1 -15.42 28.57 -0.65
C MET A 1 -14.00 29.08 -0.77
N SER A 2 -13.03 28.51 -0.06
CA SER A 2 -11.60 28.85 -0.25
C SER A 2 -11.18 28.50 -1.67
N ALA A 3 -10.18 29.20 -2.22
CA ALA A 3 -9.58 28.83 -3.50
C ALA A 3 -9.01 27.39 -3.42
N PRO A 4 -9.11 26.59 -4.51
CA PRO A 4 -8.54 25.25 -4.54
C PRO A 4 -7.02 25.25 -4.34
N LEU A 5 -6.54 24.31 -3.53
CA LEU A 5 -5.13 24.15 -3.20
C LEU A 5 -4.35 23.67 -4.44
N PRO A 6 -3.33 24.42 -4.92
CA PRO A 6 -2.51 23.97 -6.03
C PRO A 6 -1.56 22.84 -5.62
N VAL A 7 -1.66 21.72 -6.32
CA VAL A 7 -0.89 20.49 -6.05
C VAL A 7 0.04 20.16 -7.22
N ALA A 8 1.33 20.00 -6.95
CA ALA A 8 2.27 19.46 -7.92
C ALA A 8 2.20 17.92 -7.96
N VAL A 9 2.13 17.34 -9.15
CA VAL A 9 2.17 15.88 -9.35
C VAL A 9 3.54 15.51 -9.89
N ILE A 10 4.37 14.87 -9.07
CA ILE A 10 5.73 14.49 -9.44
C ILE A 10 5.71 13.07 -10.03
N GLY A 11 5.84 13.00 -11.35
CA GLY A 11 5.84 11.79 -12.17
C GLY A 11 4.78 11.80 -13.28
N GLY A 12 5.19 11.97 -14.54
CA GLY A 12 4.30 11.91 -15.72
C GLY A 12 3.92 10.50 -16.20
N GLY A 13 3.99 9.50 -15.32
CA GLY A 13 3.63 8.11 -15.62
C GLY A 13 2.15 7.83 -15.37
N ARG A 14 1.70 6.61 -15.66
CA ARG A 14 0.29 6.18 -15.46
C ARG A 14 -0.24 6.51 -14.06
N GLU A 15 0.53 6.22 -13.01
CA GLU A 15 0.10 6.48 -11.64
C GLU A 15 0.00 7.99 -11.36
N GLY A 16 0.97 8.79 -11.80
CA GLY A 16 0.88 10.24 -11.61
C GLY A 16 -0.28 10.87 -12.37
N LEU A 17 -0.56 10.45 -13.61
CA LEU A 17 -1.74 10.93 -14.34
C LEU A 17 -3.06 10.52 -13.67
N ARG A 18 -3.10 9.34 -13.05
CA ARG A 18 -4.25 8.91 -12.22
C ARG A 18 -4.40 9.81 -11.00
N GLN A 19 -3.32 10.14 -10.30
CA GLN A 19 -3.35 11.08 -9.17
C GLN A 19 -3.77 12.48 -9.62
N ALA A 20 -3.34 12.95 -10.79
CA ALA A 20 -3.78 14.21 -11.37
C ALA A 20 -5.29 14.23 -11.64
N ALA A 21 -5.85 13.15 -12.19
CA ALA A 21 -7.30 13.02 -12.37
C ALA A 21 -8.07 13.05 -11.04
N LEU A 22 -7.55 12.41 -9.99
CA LEU A 22 -8.13 12.45 -8.64
C LEU A 22 -8.07 13.85 -8.01
N ILE A 23 -7.00 14.60 -8.28
CA ILE A 23 -6.86 16.00 -7.86
C ILE A 23 -7.92 16.86 -8.54
N GLU A 24 -8.07 16.77 -9.87
CA GLU A 24 -9.06 17.55 -10.63
C GLU A 24 -10.52 17.18 -10.27
N ALA A 25 -10.76 15.96 -9.79
CA ALA A 25 -12.07 15.54 -9.31
C ALA A 25 -12.44 16.08 -7.92
N ASP A 26 -11.47 16.55 -7.12
CA ASP A 26 -11.72 17.09 -5.78
C ASP A 26 -11.82 18.63 -5.82
N PRO A 27 -12.97 19.24 -5.50
CA PRO A 27 -13.15 20.69 -5.60
C PRO A 27 -12.27 21.52 -4.66
N ARG A 28 -11.55 20.89 -3.72
CA ARG A 28 -10.60 21.54 -2.81
C ARG A 28 -9.19 21.61 -3.37
N LEU A 29 -8.90 20.87 -4.44
CA LEU A 29 -7.58 20.77 -5.03
C LEU A 29 -7.61 21.23 -6.50
N LYS A 30 -6.43 21.47 -7.06
CA LYS A 30 -6.22 21.67 -8.51
C LYS A 30 -4.80 21.27 -8.88
N VAL A 31 -4.57 20.76 -10.08
CA VAL A 31 -3.22 20.45 -10.54
C VAL A 31 -2.50 21.76 -10.85
N ALA A 32 -1.37 21.98 -10.16
CA ALA A 32 -0.48 23.11 -10.42
C ALA A 32 0.39 22.82 -11.66
N ALA A 33 1.02 21.65 -11.65
CA ALA A 33 1.74 21.08 -12.79
C ALA A 33 2.02 19.60 -12.56
N VAL A 34 2.17 18.85 -13.66
CA VAL A 34 2.79 17.53 -13.69
C VAL A 34 4.29 17.70 -13.94
N ILE A 35 5.11 17.30 -12.98
CA ILE A 35 6.57 17.39 -13.03
C ILE A 35 7.12 16.11 -13.65
N SER A 36 7.81 16.23 -14.77
CA SER A 36 8.46 15.11 -15.46
C SER A 36 9.74 15.56 -16.16
N PRO A 37 10.90 14.93 -15.88
CA PRO A 37 12.13 15.20 -16.63
C PRO A 37 12.06 14.62 -18.06
N SER A 38 11.24 13.57 -18.26
CA SER A 38 10.98 12.97 -19.57
C SER A 38 10.01 13.82 -20.37
N GLU A 39 10.39 14.12 -21.63
CA GLU A 39 9.52 14.77 -22.62
C GLU A 39 8.24 13.96 -22.86
N GLU A 40 8.34 12.65 -23.08
CA GLU A 40 7.18 11.77 -23.22
C GLU A 40 6.21 11.87 -22.03
N GLY A 41 6.74 11.95 -20.80
CA GLY A 41 5.92 12.13 -19.60
C GLY A 41 5.19 13.49 -19.57
N ARG A 42 5.80 14.54 -20.11
CA ARG A 42 5.17 15.87 -20.25
C ARG A 42 4.14 15.89 -21.38
N GLU A 43 4.46 15.36 -22.56
CA GLU A 43 3.54 15.27 -23.70
C GLU A 43 2.25 14.52 -23.33
N ARG A 44 2.36 13.41 -22.58
CA ARG A 44 1.18 12.68 -22.06
C ARG A 44 0.30 13.55 -21.17
N ALA A 45 0.88 14.31 -20.24
CA ALA A 45 0.12 15.21 -19.36
C ALA A 45 -0.50 16.39 -20.16
N GLU A 46 0.23 16.98 -21.09
CA GLU A 46 -0.25 18.06 -21.97
C GLU A 46 -1.41 17.61 -22.85
N SER A 47 -1.39 16.37 -23.35
CA SER A 47 -2.50 15.79 -24.12
C SER A 47 -3.80 15.68 -23.32
N LEU A 48 -3.72 15.70 -21.98
CA LEU A 48 -4.86 15.71 -21.06
C LEU A 48 -5.23 17.15 -20.61
N GLY A 49 -4.56 18.17 -21.15
CA GLY A 49 -4.75 19.56 -20.79
C GLY A 49 -4.12 19.97 -19.46
N LEU A 50 -3.22 19.16 -18.90
CA LEU A 50 -2.56 19.45 -17.63
C LEU A 50 -1.31 20.31 -17.85
N PRO A 51 -1.05 21.33 -17.01
CA PRO A 51 0.20 22.06 -17.04
C PRO A 51 1.38 21.14 -16.71
N THR A 52 2.55 21.38 -17.31
CA THR A 52 3.74 20.55 -17.12
C THR A 52 4.97 21.40 -16.80
N ALA A 53 5.93 20.77 -16.13
CA ALA A 53 7.26 21.32 -15.91
C ALA A 53 8.32 20.21 -15.88
N ALA A 54 9.58 20.58 -16.11
CA ALA A 54 10.69 19.64 -16.05
C ALA A 54 11.06 19.31 -14.60
N GLU A 55 11.15 20.35 -13.77
CA GLU A 55 11.53 20.26 -12.37
C GLU A 55 10.50 20.98 -11.49
N LEU A 56 10.46 20.62 -10.20
CA LEU A 56 9.51 21.24 -9.25
C LEU A 56 9.85 22.72 -9.03
N GLU A 57 11.14 23.04 -9.13
CA GLU A 57 11.73 24.37 -9.05
C GLU A 57 11.08 25.36 -10.02
N ASP A 58 10.69 24.91 -11.22
CA ASP A 58 10.15 25.75 -12.29
C ASP A 58 8.75 26.32 -11.95
N VAL A 59 8.03 25.69 -11.03
CA VAL A 59 6.64 26.06 -10.65
C VAL A 59 6.48 26.32 -9.16
N ALA A 60 7.59 26.35 -8.43
CA ALA A 60 7.64 26.36 -6.98
C ALA A 60 6.75 27.42 -6.30
N GLU A 61 6.71 28.64 -6.83
CA GLU A 61 5.96 29.76 -6.24
C GLU A 61 4.44 29.55 -6.27
N HIS A 62 3.96 28.60 -7.09
CA HIS A 62 2.55 28.35 -7.33
C HIS A 62 2.07 27.03 -6.72
N VAL A 63 2.90 26.33 -5.95
CA VAL A 63 2.61 25.00 -5.39
C VAL A 63 2.42 25.09 -3.88
N ALA A 64 1.33 24.51 -3.37
CA ALA A 64 1.02 24.49 -1.94
C ALA A 64 1.08 23.07 -1.33
N ALA A 65 1.07 22.03 -2.15
CA ALA A 65 1.27 20.64 -1.74
C ALA A 65 1.80 19.79 -2.91
N ALA A 66 2.28 18.58 -2.64
CA ALA A 66 2.80 17.69 -3.65
C ALA A 66 2.25 16.26 -3.53
N VAL A 67 2.15 15.57 -4.66
CA VAL A 67 1.94 14.13 -4.76
C VAL A 67 3.12 13.54 -5.51
N VAL A 68 3.82 12.57 -4.92
CA VAL A 68 4.92 11.86 -5.57
C VAL A 68 4.42 10.48 -6.02
N ALA A 69 4.44 10.26 -7.33
CA ALA A 69 4.01 9.03 -8.00
C ALA A 69 5.16 8.43 -8.83
N LEU A 70 6.35 8.38 -8.24
CA LEU A 70 7.58 7.85 -8.84
C LEU A 70 7.86 6.41 -8.41
N PRO A 71 8.65 5.63 -9.18
CA PRO A 71 9.24 4.39 -8.72
C PRO A 71 10.09 4.60 -7.46
N ALA A 72 10.21 3.58 -6.58
CA ALA A 72 10.89 3.70 -5.29
C ALA A 72 12.27 4.36 -5.35
N ALA A 73 13.11 3.97 -6.31
CA ALA A 73 14.48 4.49 -6.47
C ALA A 73 14.55 6.02 -6.65
N SER A 74 13.47 6.66 -7.11
CA SER A 74 13.42 8.10 -7.36
C SER A 74 12.62 8.88 -6.32
N ARG A 75 11.93 8.22 -5.38
CA ARG A 75 11.06 8.90 -4.39
C ARG A 75 11.85 9.71 -3.38
N VAL A 76 13.01 9.22 -2.93
CA VAL A 76 13.77 9.86 -1.85
C VAL A 76 14.13 11.29 -2.20
N ARG A 77 14.79 11.49 -3.36
CA ARG A 77 15.20 12.82 -3.81
C ARG A 77 14.01 13.75 -3.99
N ALA A 78 12.94 13.28 -4.64
CA ALA A 78 11.73 14.09 -4.83
C ALA A 78 11.09 14.49 -3.50
N SER A 79 11.04 13.56 -2.54
CA SER A 79 10.48 13.80 -1.21
C SER A 79 11.33 14.78 -0.40
N GLU A 80 12.66 14.65 -0.44
CA GLU A 80 13.59 15.58 0.20
C GLU A 80 13.44 17.00 -0.39
N THR A 81 13.27 17.13 -1.70
CA THR A 81 12.98 18.43 -2.35
C THR A 81 11.65 19.03 -1.87
N CYS A 82 10.58 18.23 -1.75
CA CYS A 82 9.31 18.70 -1.20
C CYS A 82 9.43 19.13 0.27
N ALA A 83 10.14 18.35 1.09
CA ALA A 83 10.36 18.63 2.50
C ALA A 83 11.17 19.93 2.70
N ALA A 84 12.23 20.14 1.92
CA ALA A 84 13.03 21.37 1.98
C ALA A 84 12.22 22.65 1.70
N ARG A 85 11.08 22.51 1.01
CA ARG A 85 10.13 23.58 0.71
C ARG A 85 8.96 23.67 1.69
N GLY A 86 8.88 22.77 2.66
CA GLY A 86 7.77 22.69 3.63
C GLY A 86 6.44 22.24 3.02
N LEU A 87 6.46 21.59 1.85
CA LEU A 87 5.23 21.17 1.17
C LEU A 87 4.63 19.92 1.82
N PRO A 88 3.35 19.90 2.21
CA PRO A 88 2.64 18.67 2.52
C PRO A 88 2.73 17.68 1.36
N LEU A 89 3.04 16.41 1.66
CA LEU A 89 3.29 15.38 0.66
C LEU A 89 2.39 14.15 0.83
N LEU A 90 1.81 13.70 -0.28
CA LEU A 90 1.30 12.34 -0.45
C LEU A 90 2.28 11.50 -1.26
N LEU A 91 2.78 10.41 -0.69
CA LEU A 91 3.55 9.39 -1.40
C LEU A 91 2.63 8.28 -1.92
N ALA A 92 2.25 8.33 -3.20
CA ALA A 92 1.29 7.39 -3.77
C ALA A 92 1.79 5.93 -3.76
N GLY A 93 3.08 5.70 -3.94
CA GLY A 93 3.69 4.37 -4.09
C GLY A 93 4.19 3.68 -2.82
N GLY A 94 3.74 4.09 -1.62
CA GLY A 94 4.40 3.71 -0.36
C GLY A 94 5.73 4.48 -0.15
N LEU A 95 6.41 4.26 0.98
CA LEU A 95 7.62 5.03 1.35
C LEU A 95 8.78 4.84 0.35
N GLY A 96 9.33 3.64 0.28
CA GLY A 96 10.48 3.30 -0.56
C GLY A 96 10.75 1.81 -0.55
N ALA A 97 11.79 1.38 -1.28
CA ALA A 97 12.18 -0.03 -1.39
C ALA A 97 13.14 -0.49 -0.27
N SER A 98 13.58 0.43 0.62
CA SER A 98 14.46 0.11 1.75
C SER A 98 14.04 0.88 3.01
N LEU A 99 14.34 0.31 4.18
CA LEU A 99 14.10 1.00 5.46
C LEU A 99 14.96 2.25 5.61
N ARG A 100 16.20 2.23 5.09
CA ARG A 100 17.11 3.37 5.16
C ARG A 100 16.58 4.57 4.38
N ASP A 101 16.17 4.35 3.14
CA ASP A 101 15.62 5.41 2.29
C ASP A 101 14.29 5.93 2.84
N SER A 102 13.45 5.03 3.36
CA SER A 102 12.20 5.39 4.01
C SER A 102 12.43 6.28 5.23
N ARG A 103 13.43 5.97 6.07
CA ARG A 103 13.80 6.84 7.19
C ARG A 103 14.32 8.20 6.76
N ARG A 104 15.07 8.29 5.67
CA ARG A 104 15.52 9.59 5.15
C ARG A 104 14.34 10.48 4.78
N ILE A 105 13.34 9.92 4.10
CA ILE A 105 12.09 10.62 3.79
C ILE A 105 11.40 11.10 5.07
N ILE A 106 11.20 10.20 6.04
CA ILE A 106 10.52 10.53 7.31
C ILE A 106 11.27 11.63 8.05
N ALA A 107 12.59 11.52 8.17
CA ALA A 107 13.43 12.49 8.85
C ALA A 107 13.38 13.87 8.17
N ALA A 108 13.37 13.92 6.84
CA ALA A 108 13.27 15.18 6.09
C ALA A 108 11.95 15.91 6.40
N PHE A 109 10.82 15.19 6.42
CA PHE A 109 9.52 15.78 6.74
C PHE A 109 9.39 16.17 8.21
N ALA A 110 9.95 15.36 9.12
CA ALA A 110 9.99 15.70 10.54
C ALA A 110 10.81 16.98 10.81
N GLN A 111 11.96 17.13 10.14
CA GLN A 111 12.79 18.34 10.24
C GLN A 111 12.13 19.57 9.64
N ALA A 112 11.42 19.40 8.51
CA ALA A 112 10.69 20.47 7.85
C ALA A 112 9.43 20.93 8.61
N GLY A 113 8.91 20.10 9.52
CA GLY A 113 7.61 20.32 10.16
C GLY A 113 6.44 20.21 9.17
N ALA A 114 6.62 19.53 8.05
CA ALA A 114 5.62 19.37 7.00
C ALA A 114 4.87 18.03 7.12
N PRO A 115 3.57 17.97 6.78
CA PRO A 115 2.82 16.71 6.80
C PRO A 115 3.30 15.71 5.74
N LEU A 116 3.45 14.45 6.14
CA LEU A 116 3.73 13.31 5.26
C LEU A 116 2.60 12.27 5.37
N LEU A 117 1.91 12.01 4.26
CA LEU A 117 0.91 10.96 4.11
C LEU A 117 1.43 9.87 3.16
N VAL A 118 1.33 8.60 3.56
CA VAL A 118 1.80 7.46 2.76
C VAL A 118 0.63 6.70 2.12
N GLY A 119 0.82 6.26 0.88
CA GLY A 119 -0.18 5.69 -0.03
C GLY A 119 -0.74 4.31 0.29
N HIS A 120 -1.21 4.04 1.52
CA HIS A 120 -1.98 2.82 1.84
C HIS A 120 -3.49 3.06 1.69
N ALA A 121 -3.94 3.20 0.44
CA ALA A 121 -5.29 3.65 0.09
C ALA A 121 -6.42 2.79 0.70
N ARG A 122 -6.22 1.48 0.86
CA ARG A 122 -7.22 0.54 1.40
C ARG A 122 -7.76 0.96 2.77
N ARG A 123 -6.95 1.62 3.61
CA ARG A 123 -7.39 2.14 4.94
C ARG A 123 -8.41 3.27 4.85
N HIS A 124 -8.47 3.96 3.71
CA HIS A 124 -9.45 5.02 3.46
C HIS A 124 -10.80 4.48 2.98
N HIS A 125 -10.87 3.18 2.64
CA HIS A 125 -12.14 2.56 2.27
C HIS A 125 -13.06 2.41 3.50
N PRO A 126 -14.37 2.72 3.39
CA PRO A 126 -15.32 2.61 4.49
C PRO A 126 -15.35 1.21 5.14
N ALA A 127 -15.19 0.15 4.34
CA ALA A 127 -15.11 -1.21 4.88
C ALA A 127 -13.91 -1.43 5.80
N ALA A 128 -12.73 -0.94 5.43
CA ALA A 128 -11.54 -1.07 6.25
C ALA A 128 -11.68 -0.27 7.55
N ALA A 129 -12.21 0.96 7.46
CA ALA A 129 -12.49 1.80 8.63
C ALA A 129 -13.51 1.15 9.58
N ALA A 130 -14.61 0.62 9.06
CA ALA A 130 -15.62 -0.07 9.87
C ALA A 130 -15.06 -1.34 10.53
N ALA A 131 -14.22 -2.10 9.82
CA ALA A 131 -13.54 -3.27 10.39
C ALA A 131 -12.57 -2.90 11.51
N HIS A 132 -11.81 -1.82 11.33
CA HIS A 132 -10.90 -1.31 12.36
C HIS A 132 -11.67 -0.87 13.61
N GLU A 133 -12.77 -0.14 13.46
CA GLU A 133 -13.61 0.26 14.59
C GLU A 133 -14.34 -0.95 15.23
N ALA A 134 -14.75 -1.95 14.45
CA ALA A 134 -15.33 -3.18 14.97
C ALA A 134 -14.33 -4.01 15.79
N ALA A 135 -13.08 -4.11 15.32
CA ALA A 135 -12.00 -4.77 16.04
C ALA A 135 -11.65 -4.03 17.33
N LYS A 136 -11.49 -2.70 17.25
CA LYS A 136 -11.15 -1.85 18.40
C LYS A 136 -12.28 -1.73 19.42
N GLY A 137 -13.52 -1.65 18.95
CA GLY A 137 -14.73 -1.52 19.76
C GLY A 137 -15.22 -2.83 20.39
N GLY A 138 -14.52 -3.94 20.14
CA GLY A 138 -14.84 -5.25 20.73
C GLY A 138 -16.00 -5.97 20.08
N LEU A 139 -16.53 -5.49 18.94
CA LEU A 139 -17.60 -6.17 18.20
C LEU A 139 -17.18 -7.59 17.77
N LEU A 140 -15.91 -7.76 17.41
CA LEU A 140 -15.33 -9.06 17.05
C LEU A 140 -14.77 -9.81 18.27
N GLY A 141 -14.79 -9.21 19.47
CA GLY A 141 -14.06 -9.71 20.62
C GLY A 141 -12.54 -9.66 20.40
N ARG A 142 -11.81 -10.65 20.92
CA ARG A 142 -10.37 -10.77 20.67
C ARG A 142 -10.15 -11.41 19.30
N LEU A 143 -9.42 -10.76 18.41
CA LEU A 143 -9.01 -11.35 17.12
C LEU A 143 -8.07 -12.54 17.36
N ILE A 144 -8.36 -13.65 16.69
CA ILE A 144 -7.65 -14.93 16.81
C ILE A 144 -6.95 -15.27 15.50
N ALA A 145 -7.63 -15.08 14.38
CA ALA A 145 -7.09 -15.38 13.07
C ALA A 145 -7.50 -14.36 12.01
N ALA A 146 -6.71 -14.24 10.95
CA ALA A 146 -7.09 -13.54 9.74
C ALA A 146 -6.49 -14.24 8.51
N ASP A 147 -7.11 -14.02 7.35
CA ASP A 147 -6.52 -14.44 6.09
C ASP A 147 -6.74 -13.35 5.03
N ALA A 148 -5.74 -13.15 4.18
CA ALA A 148 -5.77 -12.21 3.07
C ALA A 148 -5.28 -12.89 1.78
N VAL A 149 -5.98 -12.63 0.68
CA VAL A 149 -5.74 -13.27 -0.62
C VAL A 149 -5.62 -12.21 -1.70
N TRP A 150 -4.51 -12.21 -2.41
CA TRP A 150 -4.33 -11.45 -3.65
C TRP A 150 -3.95 -12.38 -4.78
N HIS A 151 -4.89 -12.73 -5.66
CA HIS A 151 -4.72 -13.74 -6.71
C HIS A 151 -5.23 -13.19 -8.03
N LEU A 152 -4.41 -12.36 -8.69
CA LEU A 152 -4.78 -11.77 -9.97
C LEU A 152 -3.69 -12.03 -11.00
N ARG A 153 -4.10 -12.60 -12.13
CA ARG A 153 -3.21 -12.83 -13.27
C ARG A 153 -2.79 -11.49 -13.87
N LYS A 154 -1.50 -11.19 -13.82
CA LYS A 154 -0.94 -10.04 -14.55
C LYS A 154 -0.97 -10.31 -16.06
N PRO A 155 -1.16 -9.27 -16.90
CA PRO A 155 -1.05 -9.39 -18.34
C PRO A 155 0.34 -9.89 -18.76
N THR A 156 0.41 -10.80 -19.73
CA THR A 156 1.65 -11.43 -20.23
C THR A 156 2.66 -10.47 -20.85
N ARG A 157 2.28 -9.22 -21.14
CA ARG A 157 3.13 -8.19 -21.77
C ARG A 157 3.13 -6.87 -21.00
N SER A 158 3.42 -6.90 -19.70
CA SER A 158 3.65 -5.65 -18.95
C SER A 158 5.11 -5.21 -19.10
N GLN A 159 5.36 -4.13 -19.85
CA GLN A 159 6.70 -3.51 -19.96
C GLN A 159 7.20 -2.91 -18.63
N ALA A 160 6.29 -2.63 -17.69
CA ALA A 160 6.63 -2.03 -16.40
C ALA A 160 7.20 -3.04 -15.38
N TYR A 161 6.98 -4.34 -15.58
CA TYR A 161 7.35 -5.37 -14.60
C TYR A 161 8.87 -5.52 -14.43
N PRO A 162 9.69 -5.60 -15.51
CA PRO A 162 11.15 -5.67 -15.36
C PRO A 162 11.72 -4.44 -14.65
N LEU A 163 11.21 -3.24 -14.94
CA LEU A 163 11.67 -1.99 -14.34
C LEU A 163 11.37 -1.91 -12.83
N ARG A 164 10.22 -2.42 -12.37
CA ARG A 164 9.85 -2.42 -10.94
C ARG A 164 10.66 -3.40 -10.11
N VAL A 165 10.86 -4.61 -10.65
CA VAL A 165 11.75 -5.60 -10.02
C VAL A 165 13.19 -5.07 -9.97
N GLN A 166 13.65 -4.43 -11.04
CA GLN A 166 14.96 -3.77 -11.07
C GLN A 166 15.08 -2.59 -10.09
N SER A 167 13.97 -1.91 -9.75
CA SER A 167 13.96 -0.85 -8.73
C SER A 167 13.84 -1.36 -7.29
N GLY A 168 13.85 -2.69 -7.08
CA GLY A 168 13.76 -3.31 -5.77
C GLY A 168 12.34 -3.49 -5.23
N GLU A 169 11.30 -3.31 -6.05
CA GLU A 169 9.90 -3.53 -5.68
C GLU A 169 9.39 -4.86 -6.26
N GLY A 170 9.72 -5.96 -5.59
CA GLY A 170 9.20 -7.28 -5.92
C GLY A 170 7.68 -7.39 -5.68
N PRO A 171 7.03 -8.50 -6.07
CA PRO A 171 5.59 -8.69 -5.92
C PRO A 171 5.05 -8.52 -4.49
N VAL A 172 5.87 -8.79 -3.47
CA VAL A 172 5.48 -8.53 -2.08
C VAL A 172 5.35 -7.03 -1.84
N LEU A 173 6.35 -6.23 -2.24
CA LEU A 173 6.31 -4.78 -2.12
C LEU A 173 5.35 -4.09 -3.10
N ASP A 174 5.08 -4.68 -4.28
CA ASP A 174 4.13 -4.13 -5.26
C ASP A 174 2.66 -4.39 -4.88
N ARG A 175 2.36 -5.55 -4.28
CA ARG A 175 0.98 -6.01 -4.05
C ARG A 175 0.68 -6.39 -2.62
N LEU A 176 1.42 -7.38 -2.08
CA LEU A 176 1.10 -7.96 -0.78
C LEU A 176 1.26 -6.95 0.36
N ILE A 177 2.12 -5.93 0.21
CA ILE A 177 2.32 -4.88 1.21
C ILE A 177 1.02 -4.19 1.59
N HIS A 178 0.05 -4.06 0.69
CA HIS A 178 -1.22 -3.42 0.99
C HIS A 178 -2.13 -4.31 1.86
N ASP A 179 -2.10 -5.63 1.65
CA ASP A 179 -2.81 -6.59 2.52
C ASP A 179 -2.12 -6.71 3.87
N VAL A 180 -0.79 -6.77 3.88
CA VAL A 180 0.03 -6.81 5.08
C VAL A 180 -0.15 -5.55 5.92
N ASP A 181 -0.19 -4.38 5.29
CA ASP A 181 -0.47 -3.10 5.94
C ASP A 181 -1.86 -3.06 6.55
N LEU A 182 -2.88 -3.58 5.85
CA LEU A 182 -4.25 -3.66 6.35
C LEU A 182 -4.37 -4.65 7.51
N LEU A 183 -3.74 -5.82 7.41
CA LEU A 183 -3.65 -6.79 8.51
C LEU A 183 -2.96 -6.17 9.73
N ARG A 184 -1.82 -5.48 9.56
CA ARG A 184 -1.13 -4.80 10.67
C ARG A 184 -2.00 -3.73 11.31
N TRP A 185 -2.75 -2.98 10.51
CA TRP A 185 -3.67 -1.97 11.02
C TRP A 185 -4.80 -2.57 11.88
N LEU A 186 -5.32 -3.72 11.47
CA LEU A 186 -6.45 -4.38 12.13
C LEU A 186 -6.02 -5.23 13.35
N LEU A 187 -4.88 -5.92 13.27
CA LEU A 187 -4.42 -6.89 14.26
C LEU A 187 -3.31 -6.37 15.18
N GLY A 188 -2.67 -5.25 14.84
CA GLY A 188 -1.52 -4.68 15.54
C GLY A 188 -0.18 -5.05 14.90
N ASP A 189 0.92 -4.80 15.60
CA ASP A 189 2.25 -5.07 15.05
C ASP A 189 2.60 -6.58 15.05
N ALA A 190 3.41 -6.98 14.08
CA ALA A 190 3.81 -8.36 13.88
C ALA A 190 5.03 -8.71 14.74
N ALA A 191 4.94 -9.82 15.47
CA ALA A 191 6.01 -10.35 16.31
C ALA A 191 6.96 -11.27 15.52
N GLU A 192 6.43 -12.02 14.55
CA GLU A 192 7.19 -13.01 13.79
C GLU A 192 6.51 -13.29 12.45
N VAL A 193 7.30 -13.55 11.41
CA VAL A 193 6.81 -13.96 10.09
C VAL A 193 7.65 -15.08 9.48
N THR A 194 7.01 -16.01 8.79
CA THR A 194 7.68 -16.96 7.88
C THR A 194 6.98 -16.94 6.52
N ALA A 195 7.72 -17.25 5.47
CA ALA A 195 7.19 -17.22 4.11
C ALA A 195 7.82 -18.29 3.22
N MET A 196 7.08 -18.64 2.16
CA MET A 196 7.53 -19.48 1.06
C MET A 196 7.18 -18.78 -0.25
N ALA A 197 8.06 -18.88 -1.25
CA ALA A 197 7.80 -18.34 -2.58
C ALA A 197 7.97 -19.42 -3.66
N SER A 198 7.20 -19.32 -4.75
CA SER A 198 7.31 -20.19 -5.93
C SER A 198 7.48 -19.37 -7.22
N GLY A 199 8.13 -19.97 -8.22
CA GLY A 199 8.53 -19.32 -9.47
C GLY A 199 9.79 -18.48 -9.31
N GLY A 200 10.98 -19.05 -9.59
CA GLY A 200 12.30 -18.39 -9.63
C GLY A 200 12.75 -17.50 -8.46
N GLY A 201 11.93 -17.33 -7.41
CA GLY A 201 12.08 -16.31 -6.38
C GLY A 201 11.23 -15.06 -6.66
N VAL A 202 11.01 -14.24 -5.63
CA VAL A 202 10.25 -12.95 -5.68
C VAL A 202 10.81 -11.99 -6.76
N SER A 203 12.01 -12.26 -7.29
CA SER A 203 12.72 -11.44 -8.27
C SER A 203 12.76 -11.99 -9.72
N ALA A 204 12.17 -13.16 -10.02
CA ALA A 204 12.46 -13.87 -11.29
C ALA A 204 11.25 -14.11 -12.22
N GLY A 205 10.10 -13.49 -11.99
CA GLY A 205 8.89 -13.67 -12.80
C GLY A 205 7.63 -13.82 -11.94
N PRO A 206 6.45 -14.06 -12.54
CA PRO A 206 5.19 -14.14 -11.80
C PRO A 206 5.30 -15.16 -10.67
N CYS A 207 5.36 -14.66 -9.44
CA CYS A 207 5.60 -15.48 -8.27
C CYS A 207 4.30 -15.69 -7.49
N ALA A 208 4.27 -16.75 -6.70
CA ALA A 208 3.36 -16.83 -5.57
C ALA A 208 4.18 -16.72 -4.29
N ALA A 209 3.67 -16.00 -3.30
CA ALA A 209 4.25 -15.95 -1.96
C ALA A 209 3.15 -16.28 -0.95
N ALA A 210 3.40 -17.25 -0.10
CA ALA A 210 2.53 -17.63 1.01
C ALA A 210 3.23 -17.27 2.32
N THR A 211 2.52 -16.60 3.21
CA THR A 211 3.07 -16.08 4.46
C THR A 211 2.26 -16.51 5.67
N LEU A 212 2.94 -16.71 6.80
CA LEU A 212 2.34 -16.90 8.11
C LEU A 212 2.89 -15.82 9.04
N ILE A 213 1.99 -15.04 9.62
CA ILE A 213 2.32 -13.90 10.48
C ILE A 213 1.76 -14.16 11.87
N ARG A 214 2.58 -13.96 12.90
CA ARG A 214 2.14 -13.90 14.30
C ARG A 214 2.15 -12.44 14.75
N PHE A 215 1.04 -11.97 15.26
CA PHE A 215 0.92 -10.62 15.85
C PHE A 215 1.28 -10.63 17.33
N GLU A 216 1.75 -9.49 17.85
CA GLU A 216 2.13 -9.35 19.27
C GLU A 216 0.99 -9.69 20.23
N LYS A 217 -0.26 -9.41 19.82
CA LYS A 217 -1.48 -9.73 20.59
C LYS A 217 -1.91 -11.20 20.49
N GLY A 218 -1.12 -12.05 19.83
CA GLY A 218 -1.31 -13.50 19.73
C GLY A 218 -2.12 -13.98 18.54
N ALA A 219 -2.75 -13.08 17.77
CA ALA A 219 -3.47 -13.45 16.56
C ALA A 219 -2.51 -14.02 15.49
N LEU A 220 -3.00 -14.95 14.68
CA LEU A 220 -2.28 -15.51 13.54
C LEU A 220 -2.91 -15.02 12.23
N ALA A 221 -2.11 -14.77 11.20
CA ALA A 221 -2.66 -14.52 9.88
C ALA A 221 -1.91 -15.25 8.77
N THR A 222 -2.65 -15.53 7.71
CA THR A 222 -2.08 -15.89 6.41
C THR A 222 -2.24 -14.72 5.46
N ALA A 223 -1.23 -14.46 4.64
CA ALA A 223 -1.39 -13.64 3.46
C ALA A 223 -0.75 -14.35 2.28
N ILE A 224 -1.49 -14.49 1.19
CA ILE A 224 -1.02 -15.19 -0.01
C ILE A 224 -1.20 -14.31 -1.25
N LEU A 225 -0.12 -14.15 -2.00
CA LEU A 225 -0.11 -13.48 -3.30
C LEU A 225 0.12 -14.50 -4.42
N SER A 226 -0.53 -14.29 -5.57
CA SER A 226 -0.22 -14.96 -6.84
C SER A 226 -0.45 -13.99 -7.99
N GLU A 227 0.59 -13.80 -8.82
CA GLU A 227 0.51 -12.93 -10.02
C GLU A 227 0.11 -13.68 -11.30
N SER A 228 -0.14 -14.99 -11.21
CA SER A 228 -0.40 -15.88 -12.36
C SER A 228 -1.72 -16.64 -12.26
N GLY A 229 -2.35 -16.68 -11.08
CA GLY A 229 -3.64 -17.32 -10.86
C GLY A 229 -4.79 -16.64 -11.60
N LEU A 230 -5.66 -17.41 -12.27
CA LEU A 230 -6.97 -16.90 -12.71
C LEU A 230 -7.91 -16.98 -11.52
N SER A 231 -8.17 -15.84 -10.90
CA SER A 231 -9.11 -15.78 -9.80
C SER A 231 -9.79 -14.41 -9.73
N PRO A 232 -10.90 -14.30 -8.99
CA PRO A 232 -11.58 -13.04 -8.72
C PRO A 232 -11.08 -12.33 -7.44
N TRP A 233 -10.15 -12.93 -6.69
CA TRP A 233 -9.80 -12.49 -5.34
C TRP A 233 -8.64 -11.51 -5.34
N GLY A 234 -8.93 -10.29 -4.90
CA GLY A 234 -7.96 -9.23 -4.68
C GLY A 234 -8.73 -7.96 -4.39
N TRP A 235 -8.20 -7.11 -3.51
CA TRP A 235 -8.93 -5.92 -3.06
C TRP A 235 -9.37 -5.03 -4.22
N GLU A 236 -8.49 -4.81 -5.19
CA GLU A 236 -8.75 -3.98 -6.37
C GLU A 236 -9.89 -4.55 -7.22
N ALA A 237 -9.94 -5.88 -7.38
CA ALA A 237 -11.04 -6.57 -8.07
C ALA A 237 -12.33 -6.51 -7.26
N ALA A 238 -12.25 -6.62 -5.93
CA ALA A 238 -13.42 -6.58 -5.06
C ALA A 238 -14.10 -5.20 -5.06
N THR A 239 -13.32 -4.13 -4.94
CA THR A 239 -13.82 -2.75 -4.87
C THR A 239 -14.05 -2.13 -6.26
N GLY A 240 -13.30 -2.58 -7.27
CA GLY A 240 -13.28 -1.97 -8.60
C GLY A 240 -12.52 -0.65 -8.63
N GLU A 241 -11.50 -0.46 -7.79
CA GLU A 241 -10.77 0.80 -7.71
C GLU A 241 -9.83 1.03 -8.90
N ASP A 242 -9.34 -0.04 -9.56
CA ASP A 242 -8.43 0.00 -10.71
C ASP A 242 -9.16 -0.42 -11.99
N ASP A 243 -9.36 0.52 -12.93
CA ASP A 243 -10.01 0.27 -14.23
C ASP A 243 -9.29 -0.79 -15.09
N GLY A 244 -8.02 -1.07 -14.79
CA GLY A 244 -7.26 -2.15 -15.42
C GLY A 244 -7.58 -3.54 -14.88
N ILE A 245 -8.40 -3.66 -13.83
CA ILE A 245 -8.77 -4.90 -13.16
C ILE A 245 -10.30 -5.05 -13.19
N ALA A 246 -10.79 -6.17 -13.74
CA ALA A 246 -12.22 -6.44 -13.78
C ALA A 246 -12.80 -6.58 -12.36
N ARG A 247 -13.89 -5.85 -12.10
CA ARG A 247 -14.57 -5.90 -10.81
C ARG A 247 -15.25 -7.27 -10.60
N SER A 248 -14.96 -7.90 -9.47
CA SER A 248 -15.55 -9.18 -9.05
C SER A 248 -16.58 -9.02 -7.92
N GLY A 249 -16.35 -8.08 -6.99
CA GLY A 249 -17.15 -7.97 -5.76
C GLY A 249 -16.89 -9.07 -4.73
N GLU A 250 -15.92 -9.96 -4.97
CA GLU A 250 -15.61 -11.09 -4.09
C GLU A 250 -14.75 -10.64 -2.90
N ASP A 251 -15.03 -11.19 -1.71
CA ASP A 251 -14.23 -10.91 -0.53
C ASP A 251 -12.82 -11.53 -0.64
N CYS A 252 -11.82 -10.78 -0.19
CA CYS A 252 -10.41 -11.15 -0.27
C CYS A 252 -9.70 -11.15 1.09
N LEU A 253 -10.36 -10.68 2.16
CA LEU A 253 -9.82 -10.70 3.52
C LEU A 253 -10.90 -11.14 4.51
N ARG A 254 -10.52 -11.98 5.48
CA ARG A 254 -11.38 -12.44 6.57
C ARG A 254 -10.73 -12.21 7.92
N LEU A 255 -11.52 -11.78 8.89
CA LEU A 255 -11.17 -11.62 10.29
C LEU A 255 -11.98 -12.61 11.12
N VAL A 256 -11.32 -13.28 12.07
CA VAL A 256 -11.93 -14.22 13.00
C VAL A 256 -11.60 -13.77 14.43
N GLY A 257 -12.62 -13.41 15.19
CA GLY A 257 -12.50 -13.09 16.60
C GLY A 257 -13.37 -13.99 17.48
N THR A 258 -13.24 -13.82 18.80
CA THR A 258 -13.95 -14.67 19.78
C THR A 258 -15.46 -14.44 19.81
N GLU A 259 -15.94 -13.27 19.41
CA GLU A 259 -17.36 -12.91 19.45
C GLU A 259 -17.99 -12.77 18.06
N GLY A 260 -17.16 -12.80 17.01
CA GLY A 260 -17.65 -12.72 15.64
C GLY A 260 -16.55 -12.77 14.58
N ALA A 261 -16.98 -12.84 13.32
CA ALA A 261 -16.11 -12.88 12.15
C ALA A 261 -16.58 -11.85 11.11
N MET A 262 -15.66 -11.35 10.28
CA MET A 262 -15.97 -10.34 9.28
C MET A 262 -15.22 -10.60 7.98
N SER A 263 -15.88 -10.40 6.84
CA SER A 263 -15.24 -10.42 5.52
C SER A 263 -15.17 -9.03 4.91
N LEU A 264 -14.09 -8.77 4.17
CA LEU A 264 -13.83 -7.52 3.49
C LEU A 264 -13.57 -7.73 2.00
N PRO A 265 -13.99 -6.77 1.15
CA PRO A 265 -14.60 -5.48 1.50
C PRO A 265 -16.13 -5.49 1.67
N SER A 266 -16.82 -6.64 1.58
CA SER A 266 -18.29 -6.71 1.64
C SER A 266 -18.90 -6.23 2.96
N LEU A 267 -18.10 -6.16 4.04
CA LEU A 267 -18.58 -5.95 5.41
C LEU A 267 -19.66 -6.96 5.84
N THR A 268 -19.58 -8.19 5.33
CA THR A 268 -20.37 -9.28 5.87
C THR A 268 -19.85 -9.63 7.25
N TYR A 269 -20.73 -9.65 8.25
CA TYR A 269 -20.42 -9.89 9.66
C TYR A 269 -21.20 -11.12 10.16
N TRP A 270 -20.54 -11.98 10.93
CA TRP A 270 -21.13 -13.16 11.54
C TRP A 270 -20.96 -13.12 13.04
N ARG A 271 -22.03 -13.45 13.77
CA ARG A 271 -22.04 -13.58 15.23
C ARG A 271 -23.07 -14.59 15.68
N HIS A 272 -22.98 -15.04 16.93
CA HIS A 272 -24.08 -15.75 17.55
C HIS A 272 -25.22 -14.79 17.92
N GLY A 273 -26.45 -15.31 17.85
CA GLY A 273 -27.70 -14.56 18.02
C GLY A 273 -28.27 -14.54 19.45
N GLY A 274 -27.58 -15.06 20.47
CA GLY A 274 -28.14 -15.24 21.83
C GLY A 274 -27.10 -15.17 22.95
N VAL A 275 -27.50 -15.54 24.17
CA VAL A 275 -26.66 -15.63 25.39
C VAL A 275 -26.46 -17.11 25.73
N GLY A 276 -25.22 -17.60 25.85
CA GLY A 276 -24.92 -19.00 26.23
C GLY A 276 -23.53 -19.47 25.77
N GLU A 277 -23.22 -20.76 25.93
CA GLU A 277 -22.02 -21.35 25.31
C GLU A 277 -22.15 -21.32 23.78
N HIS A 278 -21.29 -20.53 23.17
CA HIS A 278 -21.22 -20.30 21.74
C HIS A 278 -20.15 -21.23 21.16
N ASP A 279 -20.54 -22.45 20.82
CA ASP A 279 -19.67 -23.41 20.16
C ASP A 279 -20.07 -23.61 18.68
N ARG A 280 -19.31 -24.45 17.98
CA ARG A 280 -19.51 -24.75 16.56
C ARG A 280 -20.90 -25.34 16.22
N SER A 281 -21.68 -25.79 17.20
CA SER A 281 -23.01 -26.36 16.98
C SER A 281 -24.10 -25.28 16.84
N ALA A 282 -23.84 -24.06 17.34
CA ALA A 282 -24.79 -22.96 17.22
C ALA A 282 -24.63 -22.23 15.88
N ALA A 283 -25.74 -22.03 15.16
CA ALA A 283 -25.75 -21.31 13.90
C ALA A 283 -25.33 -19.83 14.09
N LEU A 284 -24.56 -19.32 13.13
CA LEU A 284 -24.19 -17.91 13.08
C LEU A 284 -25.27 -17.10 12.36
N THR A 285 -25.62 -15.95 12.91
CA THR A 285 -26.39 -14.93 12.21
C THR A 285 -25.45 -14.18 11.26
N ARG A 286 -25.80 -14.19 9.96
CA ARG A 286 -25.12 -13.39 8.94
C ARG A 286 -25.78 -12.03 8.82
N LEU A 287 -24.99 -10.97 8.95
CA LEU A 287 -25.40 -9.57 8.83
C LEU A 287 -24.59 -8.92 7.71
N SER A 288 -25.24 -8.09 6.90
CA SER A 288 -24.55 -7.21 5.96
C SER A 288 -24.51 -5.82 6.57
N LEU A 289 -23.32 -5.31 6.91
CA LEU A 289 -23.22 -3.97 7.45
C LEU A 289 -23.20 -2.94 6.31
N PRO A 290 -23.83 -1.76 6.48
CA PRO A 290 -23.84 -0.75 5.44
C PRO A 290 -22.41 -0.32 5.05
N CYS A 291 -22.07 -0.48 3.76
CA CYS A 291 -20.84 0.03 3.18
C CYS A 291 -21.20 0.94 1.99
N PRO A 292 -21.02 2.27 2.09
CA PRO A 292 -21.22 3.12 0.93
C PRO A 292 -20.18 2.78 -0.16
N PRO A 293 -20.53 2.85 -1.45
CA PRO A 293 -19.56 2.77 -2.53
C PRO A 293 -18.47 3.84 -2.34
N SER A 294 -17.22 3.45 -2.49
CA SER A 294 -16.09 4.36 -2.34
C SER A 294 -14.94 3.89 -3.21
N ASP A 295 -14.30 4.83 -3.91
CA ASP A 295 -12.95 4.65 -4.44
C ASP A 295 -11.95 4.98 -3.32
N PRO A 296 -11.13 4.01 -2.85
CA PRO A 296 -10.13 4.25 -1.81
C PRO A 296 -9.09 5.31 -2.17
N LEU A 297 -8.74 5.45 -3.45
CA LEU A 297 -7.77 6.47 -3.90
C LEU A 297 -8.40 7.86 -3.87
N ALA A 298 -9.65 8.01 -4.31
CA ALA A 298 -10.39 9.26 -4.15
C ALA A 298 -10.57 9.62 -2.67
N ALA A 299 -10.88 8.65 -1.81
CA ALA A 299 -10.98 8.86 -0.36
C ALA A 299 -9.63 9.26 0.27
N GLN A 300 -8.51 8.69 -0.21
CA GLN A 300 -7.16 9.09 0.18
C GLN A 300 -6.83 10.51 -0.27
N MET A 301 -7.15 10.88 -1.52
CA MET A 301 -6.93 12.24 -2.03
C MET A 301 -7.76 13.26 -1.25
N ALA A 302 -9.01 12.93 -0.96
CA ALA A 302 -9.89 13.74 -0.13
C ALA A 302 -9.36 13.91 1.30
N HIS A 303 -8.73 12.87 1.86
CA HIS A 303 -8.04 12.96 3.14
C HIS A 303 -6.78 13.82 3.04
N PHE A 304 -5.99 13.65 1.98
CA PHE A 304 -4.80 14.47 1.71
C PHE A 304 -5.14 15.96 1.61
N ALA A 305 -6.24 16.34 0.96
CA ALA A 305 -6.70 17.73 0.93
C ALA A 305 -6.90 18.32 2.35
N ARG A 306 -7.44 17.53 3.28
CA ARG A 306 -7.58 17.95 4.69
C ARG A 306 -6.23 18.00 5.40
N VAL A 307 -5.34 17.06 5.11
CA VAL A 307 -3.98 17.06 5.70
C VAL A 307 -3.19 18.28 5.24
N ALA A 308 -3.18 18.55 3.93
CA ALA A 308 -2.47 19.67 3.33
C ALA A 308 -3.01 21.04 3.77
N SER A 309 -4.29 21.14 4.12
CA SER A 309 -4.89 22.35 4.70
C SER A 309 -4.79 22.45 6.23
N GLY A 310 -4.17 21.45 6.89
CA GLY A 310 -4.05 21.42 8.36
C GLY A 310 -5.35 21.03 9.10
N ALA A 311 -6.38 20.60 8.38
CA ALA A 311 -7.68 20.19 8.95
C ALA A 311 -7.70 18.73 9.45
N ALA A 312 -6.67 17.94 9.16
CA ALA A 312 -6.53 16.57 9.66
C ALA A 312 -5.06 16.16 9.81
N ALA A 313 -4.78 15.24 10.73
CA ALA A 313 -3.50 14.53 10.76
C ALA A 313 -3.48 13.40 9.71
N PRO A 314 -2.31 13.02 9.17
CA PRO A 314 -2.19 11.88 8.26
C PRO A 314 -2.69 10.58 8.92
N LEU A 315 -3.64 9.90 8.26
CA LEU A 315 -4.12 8.59 8.71
C LEU A 315 -3.01 7.53 8.66
N VAL A 316 -2.17 7.62 7.63
CA VAL A 316 -1.02 6.73 7.41
C VAL A 316 0.25 7.57 7.48
N THR A 317 0.84 7.61 8.67
CA THR A 317 2.08 8.35 8.91
C THR A 317 3.27 7.62 8.31
N GLY A 318 4.38 8.33 8.13
CA GLY A 318 5.65 7.72 7.71
C GLY A 318 6.11 6.61 8.67
N GLU A 319 6.04 6.83 9.98
CA GLU A 319 6.42 5.82 10.98
C GLU A 319 5.55 4.55 10.90
N ASP A 320 4.26 4.73 10.65
CA ASP A 320 3.35 3.59 10.57
C ASP A 320 3.54 2.79 9.27
N ALA A 321 3.74 3.48 8.14
CA ALA A 321 4.11 2.82 6.90
C ALA A 321 5.50 2.15 6.96
N LEU A 322 6.44 2.67 7.75
CA LEU A 322 7.77 2.06 7.95
C LEU A 322 7.65 0.68 8.61
N ARG A 323 6.74 0.51 9.59
CA ARG A 323 6.46 -0.80 10.20
C ARG A 323 5.84 -1.78 9.20
N SER A 324 4.93 -1.31 8.35
CA SER A 324 4.36 -2.13 7.28
C SER A 324 5.43 -2.56 6.26
N LEU A 325 6.34 -1.65 5.89
CA LEU A 325 7.48 -1.96 5.03
C LEU A 325 8.44 -2.96 5.67
N ALA A 326 8.76 -2.82 6.96
CA ALA A 326 9.62 -3.75 7.68
C ALA A 326 9.05 -5.17 7.67
N LEU A 327 7.74 -5.32 7.87
CA LEU A 327 7.06 -6.61 7.78
C LEU A 327 7.09 -7.17 6.35
N ALA A 328 6.85 -6.35 5.33
CA ALA A 328 6.91 -6.78 3.93
C ALA A 328 8.31 -7.23 3.50
N LEU A 329 9.36 -6.49 3.89
CA LEU A 329 10.74 -6.91 3.65
C LEU A 329 11.11 -8.19 4.42
N SER A 330 10.57 -8.33 5.63
CA SER A 330 10.76 -9.56 6.44
C SER A 330 10.14 -10.79 5.79
N ILE A 331 9.02 -10.63 5.08
CA ILE A 331 8.40 -11.68 4.28
C ILE A 331 9.33 -12.12 3.15
N GLU A 332 9.88 -11.18 2.38
CA GLU A 332 10.79 -11.50 1.28
C GLU A 332 12.03 -12.25 1.78
N GLU A 333 12.61 -11.78 2.88
CA GLU A 333 13.79 -12.37 3.48
C GLU A 333 13.51 -13.73 4.14
N ALA A 334 12.34 -13.91 4.76
CA ALA A 334 11.89 -15.20 5.28
C ALA A 334 11.79 -16.25 4.15
N ALA A 335 11.19 -15.85 3.02
CA ALA A 335 11.09 -16.72 1.85
C ALA A 335 12.46 -17.07 1.26
N ARG A 336 13.39 -16.11 1.24
CA ARG A 336 14.76 -16.30 0.75
C ARG A 336 15.58 -17.23 1.65
N ARG A 337 15.48 -17.08 2.98
CA ARG A 337 16.25 -17.87 3.95
C ARG A 337 15.59 -19.21 4.30
N GLY A 338 14.29 -19.35 4.08
CA GLY A 338 13.52 -20.50 4.57
C GLY A 338 13.43 -20.54 6.10
N ALA A 339 13.41 -19.37 6.75
CA ALA A 339 13.43 -19.24 8.21
C ALA A 339 12.48 -18.13 8.69
N ALA A 340 12.04 -18.24 9.94
CA ALA A 340 11.26 -17.20 10.59
C ALA A 340 12.09 -15.93 10.82
N MET A 341 11.44 -14.78 10.65
CA MET A 341 12.00 -13.45 10.73
C MET A 341 11.21 -12.60 11.73
N ILE A 342 11.89 -11.75 12.49
CA ILE A 342 11.26 -10.77 13.38
C ILE A 342 11.28 -9.42 12.65
N PRO A 343 10.12 -8.85 12.29
CA PRO A 343 10.06 -7.53 11.69
C PRO A 343 10.62 -6.48 12.64
N ASP A 344 11.60 -5.70 12.16
CA ASP A 344 12.20 -4.64 12.94
C ASP A 344 12.42 -3.40 12.07
N PRO A 345 11.62 -2.33 12.24
CA PRO A 345 11.80 -1.08 11.51
C PRO A 345 13.14 -0.40 11.87
N GLU A 346 13.73 -0.77 13.01
CA GLU A 346 14.96 -0.17 13.51
C GLU A 346 16.25 -0.78 12.94
N ARG A 347 16.18 -1.93 12.26
CA ARG A 347 17.36 -2.63 11.72
C ARG A 347 17.37 -2.66 10.18
N PRO A 348 17.79 -1.58 9.51
CA PRO A 348 17.80 -1.50 8.04
C PRO A 348 18.77 -2.51 7.40
N ASP A 349 19.85 -2.85 8.09
CA ASP A 349 20.92 -3.74 7.65
C ASP A 349 20.47 -5.20 7.43
N ILE A 350 19.38 -5.64 8.08
CA ILE A 350 18.86 -7.01 7.92
C ILE A 350 18.16 -7.19 6.57
N TRP A 351 17.54 -6.12 6.08
CA TRP A 351 16.53 -6.17 5.01
C TRP A 351 16.99 -5.52 3.71
N GLU A 352 18.22 -5.02 3.66
CA GLU A 352 18.81 -4.50 2.45
C GLU A 352 19.50 -5.63 1.68
N PRO A 353 19.07 -5.96 0.45
CA PRO A 353 19.86 -6.80 -0.42
C PRO A 353 21.13 -6.03 -0.78
N THR A 354 22.24 -6.36 -0.13
CA THR A 354 23.55 -5.80 -0.49
C THR A 354 23.81 -6.03 -1.98
N ALA A 355 24.53 -5.12 -2.65
CA ALA A 355 24.96 -5.34 -4.03
C ALA A 355 25.61 -6.73 -4.20
N ALA A 356 26.36 -7.20 -3.20
CA ALA A 356 26.94 -8.54 -3.16
C ALA A 356 25.93 -9.70 -3.02
N ALA A 357 24.74 -9.47 -2.46
CA ALA A 357 23.64 -10.43 -2.44
C ALA A 357 22.94 -10.47 -3.81
N ILE A 358 22.67 -9.30 -4.40
CA ILE A 358 22.12 -9.17 -5.76
C ILE A 358 23.06 -9.84 -6.79
N PHE A 359 24.37 -9.57 -6.71
CA PHE A 359 25.35 -10.17 -7.62
C PHE A 359 25.53 -11.67 -7.39
N ARG A 360 25.38 -12.19 -6.17
CA ARG A 360 25.41 -13.64 -5.90
C ARG A 360 24.20 -14.35 -6.50
N ASP A 361 23.01 -13.77 -6.36
CA ASP A 361 21.79 -14.32 -6.95
C ASP A 361 21.85 -14.30 -8.48
N LEU A 362 22.35 -13.21 -9.08
CA LEU A 362 22.59 -13.13 -10.53
C LEU A 362 23.65 -14.12 -11.01
N ALA A 363 24.70 -14.38 -10.22
CA ALA A 363 25.74 -15.36 -10.55
C ALA A 363 25.24 -16.81 -10.42
N GLY A 364 24.35 -17.09 -9.46
CA GLY A 364 23.74 -18.41 -9.24
C GLY A 364 22.67 -18.80 -10.28
N GLN A 365 22.11 -17.83 -11.01
CA GLN A 365 21.15 -18.08 -12.09
C GLN A 365 21.78 -18.49 -13.44
N ARG A 366 23.11 -18.56 -13.54
CA ARG A 366 23.76 -19.17 -14.71
C ARG A 366 23.61 -20.69 -14.64
N GLN A 367 22.65 -21.26 -15.38
CA GLN A 367 22.62 -22.70 -15.62
C GLN A 367 23.93 -23.14 -16.29
N PRO A 368 24.50 -24.30 -15.92
CA PRO A 368 25.62 -24.86 -16.67
C PRO A 368 25.14 -25.20 -18.09
N VAL A 369 25.89 -24.72 -19.08
CA VAL A 369 25.67 -24.95 -20.52
C VAL A 369 25.74 -26.43 -20.86
#